data_AF-A0A7C5J6P5-F1
#
_entry.id   AF-A0A7C5J6P5-F1
#
_cell.length_a   1.000
_cell.length_b   1.000
_cell.length_c   1.000
_cell.angle_alpha   90.00
_cell.angle_beta   90.00
_cell.angle_gamma   90.00
#
_symmetry.space_group_name_H-M   'P 1'
#
loop_
_entity.id
_entity.type
_entity.pdbx_description
1 polymer ?
#
loop_
_entity_poly.entity_id
_entity_poly.type
_entity_poly.pdbx_seq_one_letter_code
_entity_poly.pdbx_strand_id
1 'polypeptide(L)' 'MSTDMPVTPATHPDAFLRLPGLFRRWEVEQVLDAGHEFHIEEAGTASDGTQLFAVYRREHNPNPNQKEEA' A
#
# COMPACT_ATOMS: atom_id res chain seq x y z
N MET A 1 13.44 -17.26 18.26
CA MET A 1 13.02 -17.24 16.85
C MET A 1 12.10 -16.05 16.70
N SER A 2 12.64 -14.86 16.40
CA SER A 2 11.80 -13.67 16.23
C SER A 2 11.10 -13.81 14.87
N THR A 3 9.83 -14.19 14.89
CA THR A 3 8.99 -14.11 13.70
C THR A 3 8.74 -12.64 13.45
N ASP A 4 9.52 -12.04 12.56
CA ASP A 4 9.17 -10.78 11.91
C ASP A 4 7.86 -11.04 11.16
N MET A 5 6.73 -10.63 11.77
CA MET A 5 5.45 -10.74 11.10
C MET A 5 5.46 -9.75 9.94
N PRO A 6 5.08 -10.15 8.71
CA PRO A 6 5.05 -9.23 7.60
C PRO A 6 4.07 -8.09 7.90
N VAL A 7 4.56 -6.85 7.79
CA VAL A 7 3.74 -5.65 7.95
C VAL A 7 2.85 -5.54 6.72
N THR A 8 1.59 -5.96 6.89
CA THR A 8 0.53 -5.92 5.87
C THR A 8 -0.64 -5.09 6.38
N PRO A 9 -1.53 -4.59 5.50
CA PRO A 9 -2.76 -3.90 5.92
C PRO A 9 -3.67 -4.79 6.78
N ALA A 10 -3.57 -6.12 6.69
CA ALA A 10 -4.31 -7.03 7.56
C ALA A 10 -3.81 -6.99 9.03
N THR A 11 -2.51 -6.79 9.24
CA THR A 11 -1.89 -6.76 10.58
C THR A 11 -1.78 -5.34 11.13
N HIS A 12 -1.60 -4.34 10.27
CA HIS A 12 -1.42 -2.93 10.63
C HIS A 12 -2.26 -2.03 9.70
N PRO A 13 -3.59 -2.06 9.79
CA PRO A 13 -4.46 -1.29 8.88
C PRO A 13 -4.20 0.21 8.96
N ASP A 14 -3.86 0.74 10.14
CA ASP A 14 -3.56 2.16 10.35
C ASP A 14 -2.24 2.61 9.69
N ALA A 15 -1.35 1.68 9.34
CA ALA A 15 -0.09 1.98 8.67
C ALA A 15 -0.23 2.09 7.14
N PHE A 16 -1.42 1.83 6.59
CA PHE A 16 -1.64 1.76 5.15
C PHE A 16 -2.88 2.56 4.73
N LEU A 17 -2.69 3.50 3.80
CA LEU A 17 -3.75 4.23 3.15
C LEU A 17 -4.15 3.55 1.85
N ARG A 18 -5.41 3.14 1.74
CA ARG A 18 -5.97 2.59 0.50
C ARG A 18 -6.10 3.70 -0.55
N LEU A 19 -5.54 3.47 -1.73
CA LEU A 19 -5.75 4.34 -2.88
C LEU A 19 -7.18 4.18 -3.43
N PRO A 20 -7.82 5.27 -3.88
CA PRO A 20 -9.17 5.20 -4.41
C PRO A 20 -9.20 4.42 -5.72
N GLY A 21 -10.20 3.53 -5.85
CA GLY A 21 -10.42 2.74 -7.05
C GLY A 21 -9.85 1.32 -6.99
N LEU A 22 -10.06 0.60 -8.08
CA LEU A 22 -9.49 -0.72 -8.33
C LEU A 22 -8.71 -0.67 -9.64
N PHE A 23 -7.52 -1.25 -9.64
CA PHE A 23 -6.57 -1.10 -10.73
C PHE A 23 -6.36 -2.44 -11.43
N ARG A 24 -6.21 -2.42 -12.75
CA ARG A 24 -5.66 -3.57 -13.46
C ARG A 24 -4.16 -3.63 -13.25
N ARG A 25 -3.55 -4.78 -13.55
CA ARG A 25 -2.12 -5.01 -13.34
C ARG A 25 -1.21 -3.94 -13.96
N TRP A 26 -1.51 -3.50 -15.19
CA TRP A 26 -0.74 -2.47 -15.88
C TRP A 26 -1.04 -1.04 -15.39
N GLU A 27 -2.20 -0.82 -14.76
CA GLU A 27 -2.55 0.47 -14.14
C GLU A 27 -1.85 0.62 -12.78
N VAL A 28 -1.64 -0.49 -12.06
CA VAL A 28 -0.88 -0.50 -10.80
C VAL A 28 0.51 0.09 -11.02
N GLU A 29 1.22 -0.34 -12.08
CA GLU A 29 2.57 0.16 -12.38
C GLU A 29 2.62 1.69 -12.60
N GLN A 30 1.51 2.33 -12.97
CA GLN A 30 1.44 3.78 -13.17
C GLN A 30 1.15 4.57 -11.88
N VAL A 31 0.61 3.92 -10.84
CA VAL A 31 0.30 4.56 -9.55
C VAL A 31 1.39 4.34 -8.49
N LEU A 32 2.30 3.40 -8.74
CA LEU A 32 3.46 3.18 -7.87
C LEU A 32 4.44 4.35 -8.03
N ASP A 33 4.85 4.92 -6.90
CA ASP A 33 5.78 6.04 -6.84
C ASP A 33 7.11 5.62 -6.22
N ALA A 34 8.23 6.04 -6.82
CA ALA A 34 9.55 5.73 -6.32
C ALA A 34 9.83 6.51 -5.03
N GLY A 35 9.80 5.81 -3.89
CA GLY A 35 10.01 6.42 -2.58
C GLY A 35 8.93 6.06 -1.55
N HIS A 36 7.89 5.36 -1.97
CA HIS A 36 6.83 4.88 -1.09
C HIS A 36 6.76 3.35 -1.11
N GLU A 37 6.44 2.77 0.04
CA GLU A 37 6.11 1.35 0.15
C GLU A 37 4.63 1.14 -0.21
N PHE A 38 4.35 0.10 -0.99
CA PHE A 38 2.99 -0.24 -1.39
C PHE A 38 2.67 -1.69 -1.06
N HIS A 39 1.42 -1.93 -0.71
CA HIS A 39 0.83 -3.26 -0.60
C HIS A 39 -0.26 -3.41 -1.66
N ILE A 40 -0.27 -4.54 -2.35
CA ILE A 40 -1.20 -4.81 -3.45
C ILE A 40 -1.88 -6.14 -3.13
N GLU A 41 -3.22 -6.16 -3.19
CA GLU A 41 -4.00 -7.38 -3.00
C GLU A 41 -5.08 -7.54 -4.08
N GLU A 42 -5.51 -8.78 -4.29
CA GLU A 42 -6.60 -9.10 -5.19
C GLU A 42 -7.93 -8.63 -4.60
N ALA A 43 -8.60 -7.71 -5.29
CA ALA A 43 -9.82 -7.07 -4.78
C ALA A 43 -11.10 -7.51 -5.52
N GLY A 44 -10.95 -8.28 -6.59
CA GLY A 44 -12.06 -8.86 -7.34
C GLY A 44 -11.78 -8.91 -8.83
N THR A 45 -12.84 -9.10 -9.60
CA THR A 45 -12.76 -9.26 -11.06
C THR A 45 -13.75 -8.31 -11.72
N ALA A 46 -13.30 -7.62 -12.77
CA ALA A 46 -14.17 -6.80 -13.61
C ALA A 46 -15.18 -7.68 -14.37
N SER A 47 -16.24 -7.07 -14.90
CA SER A 47 -17.28 -7.78 -15.66
C SER A 47 -16.77 -8.53 -16.89
N ASP A 48 -15.64 -8.09 -17.45
CA ASP A 48 -14.95 -8.72 -18.58
C ASP A 48 -14.04 -9.90 -18.16
N GLY A 49 -13.99 -10.23 -16.87
CA GLY A 49 -13.11 -11.27 -16.34
C GLY A 49 -11.69 -10.79 -16.01
N THR A 50 -11.39 -9.51 -16.20
CA THR A 50 -10.07 -8.95 -15.86
C THR A 50 -9.88 -8.85 -14.34
N GLN A 51 -8.77 -9.37 -13.82
CA GLN A 51 -8.41 -9.26 -12.40
C GLN A 51 -8.18 -7.79 -12.00
N LEU A 52 -8.75 -7.41 -10.86
CA LEU A 52 -8.61 -6.10 -10.26
C LEU A 52 -7.88 -6.18 -8.92
N PHE A 53 -7.11 -5.14 -8.63
CA PHE A 53 -6.26 -5.04 -7.46
C PHE A 53 -6.59 -3.80 -6.64
N ALA A 54 -6.59 -3.95 -5.32
CA ALA A 54 -6.56 -2.82 -4.41
C ALA A 54 -5.10 -2.51 -4.10
N VAL A 55 -4.77 -1.21 -4.11
CA VAL A 55 -3.43 -0.71 -3.80
C VAL A 55 -3.51 0.09 -2.52
N TYR A 56 -2.58 -0.18 -1.62
CA TYR A 56 -2.40 0.55 -0.38
C TYR A 56 -1.01 1.14 -0.37
N ARG A 57 -0.91 2.40 0.02
CA ARG A 57 0.36 3.07 0.25
C ARG A 57 0.64 3.04 1.74
N ARG A 58 1.83 2.61 2.14
CA ARG A 58 2.25 2.70 3.54
C ARG A 58 2.35 4.17 3.90
N GLU A 59 1.62 4.59 4.92
CA GLU A 59 1.82 5.89 5.52
C GLU A 59 3.10 5.80 6.34
N HIS A 60 4.22 6.20 5.74
CA HIS A 60 5.42 6.44 6.50
C HIS A 60 5.13 7.73 7.26
N ASN A 61 4.51 7.65 8.45
CA ASN A 61 4.34 8.80 9.34
C ASN A 61 5.75 9.39 9.52
N PRO A 62 6.09 10.50 8.84
CA PRO A 62 7.36 11.12 9.08
C PRO A 62 7.11 11.83 10.39
N ASN A 63 7.45 11.20 11.52
CA ASN A 63 7.36 11.82 12.84
C ASN A 63 7.78 13.29 12.69
N PRO A 64 6.86 14.28 12.79
CA PRO A 64 7.22 15.69 12.58
C PRO A 64 8.06 16.25 13.73
N ASN A 65 8.48 15.37 14.66
CA ASN A 65 9.38 15.66 15.76
C ASN A 65 10.87 15.43 15.42
N GLN A 66 11.23 15.25 14.15
CA GLN A 66 12.59 15.55 13.67
C GLN A 66 12.72 17.06 13.42
N LYS A 67 12.40 17.87 14.45
CA LYS A 67 12.80 19.28 14.52
C LYS A 67 14.03 19.31 15.42
N GLU A 68 15.19 19.56 14.78
CA GLU A 68 16.22 20.45 15.31
C GLU A 68 16.79 20.06 16.70
N GLU A 69 17.79 19.19 16.72
CA GLU A 69 18.85 19.30 17.74
C GLU A 69 20.04 19.99 17.07
N ALA A 70 20.18 21.29 17.39
CA ALA A 70 21.29 22.17 17.04
C ALA A 70 22.47 22.00 18.00
#